data_AF-A0A4Z0R383-F1
#
_entry.id   AF-A0A4Z0R383-F1
#
_cell.length_a   1.000
_cell.length_b   1.000
_cell.length_c   1.000
_cell.angle_alpha   90.00
_cell.angle_beta   90.00
_cell.angle_gamma   90.00
#
_symmetry.space_group_name_H-M   'P 1'
#
loop_
_entity.id
_entity.type
_entity.pdbx_description
1 polymer ?
#
loop_
_entity_poly.entity_id
_entity_poly.type
_entity_poly.pdbx_seq_one_letter_code
_entity_poly.pdbx_strand_id
1 'polypeptide(L)' 'MTKNAKQHVQDVTNHLQDAKNCLNNALTSVEKPENKQQIQNTLNAVDGAIQTANTTLSNYKG' A
#
# COMPACT_ATOMS: atom_id res chain seq x y z
N MET A 1 -14.85 20.43 7.34
CA MET A 1 -13.47 20.93 7.19
C MET A 1 -12.82 20.18 6.03
N THR A 2 -12.15 20.89 5.12
CA THR A 2 -11.40 20.28 4.02
C THR A 2 -10.11 19.66 4.56
N LYS A 3 -9.77 18.45 4.10
CA LYS A 3 -8.51 17.81 4.48
C LYS A 3 -7.32 18.64 4.00
N ASN A 4 -6.26 18.70 4.78
CA ASN A 4 -5.00 19.28 4.35
C ASN A 4 -4.15 18.25 3.59
N ALA A 5 -3.09 18.72 2.93
CA ALA A 5 -2.23 17.85 2.12
C ALA A 5 -1.59 16.71 2.93
N LYS A 6 -1.18 16.95 4.19
CA LYS A 6 -0.68 15.88 5.08
C LYS A 6 -1.74 14.80 5.33
N GLN A 7 -2.99 15.19 5.57
CA GLN A 7 -4.10 14.28 5.77
C GLN A 7 -4.40 13.45 4.53
N HIS A 8 -4.25 14.02 3.33
CA HIS A 8 -4.35 13.24 2.09
C HIS A 8 -3.22 12.20 1.97
N VAL A 9 -1.99 12.53 2.37
CA VAL A 9 -0.90 11.54 2.40
C VAL A 9 -1.18 10.44 3.42
N GLN A 10 -1.74 10.77 4.60
CA GLN A 10 -2.17 9.78 5.59
C GLN A 10 -3.25 8.85 5.05
N ASP A 11 -4.26 9.39 4.36
CA ASP A 11 -5.31 8.58 3.73
C ASP A 11 -4.71 7.58 2.72
N VAL A 12 -3.78 8.03 1.88
CA VAL A 12 -3.10 7.17 0.91
C VAL A 12 -2.33 6.05 1.61
N THR A 13 -1.59 6.36 2.68
CA THR A 13 -0.88 5.33 3.47
C THR A 13 -1.86 4.27 4.00
N ASN A 14 -3.02 4.69 4.52
CA ASN A 14 -4.03 3.77 5.03
C ASN A 14 -4.60 2.87 3.91
N HIS A 15 -4.97 3.44 2.77
CA HIS A 15 -5.48 2.66 1.65
C HIS A 15 -4.45 1.68 1.08
N LEU A 16 -3.17 2.05 1.06
CA LEU A 16 -2.10 1.14 0.64
C LEU A 16 -1.95 -0.03 1.63
N GLN A 17 -2.10 0.22 2.93
CA GLN A 17 -2.07 -0.83 3.95
C GLN A 17 -3.26 -1.79 3.81
N ASP A 18 -4.45 -1.28 3.47
CA ASP A 18 -5.62 -2.11 3.17
C ASP A 18 -5.40 -2.94 1.89
N ALA A 19 -4.83 -2.33 0.85
CA ALA A 19 -4.48 -3.03 -0.38
C ALA A 19 -3.46 -4.16 -0.13
N LYS A 20 -2.45 -3.90 0.71
CA LYS A 20 -1.47 -4.92 1.15
C LYS A 20 -2.18 -6.10 1.82
N ASN A 21 -3.11 -5.85 2.72
CA ASN A 21 -3.87 -6.90 3.41
C ASN A 21 -4.71 -7.72 2.41
N CYS A 22 -5.36 -7.06 1.46
CA CYS A 22 -6.12 -7.71 0.40
C CYS A 22 -5.24 -8.62 -0.47
N LEU A 23 -4.05 -8.16 -0.86
CA LEU A 23 -3.08 -8.93 -1.64
C LEU A 23 -2.53 -10.14 -0.87
N ASN A 24 -2.25 -9.98 0.42
CA ASN A 24 -1.86 -11.09 1.29
C ASN A 24 -2.95 -12.16 1.35
N ASN A 25 -4.22 -11.76 1.50
CA ASN A 25 -5.34 -12.71 1.45
C ASN A 25 -5.42 -13.42 0.09
N ALA A 26 -5.26 -12.68 -1.02
CA ALA A 26 -5.26 -13.27 -2.36
C ALA A 26 -4.14 -14.30 -2.56
N LEU A 27 -2.96 -14.10 -1.96
CA LEU A 27 -1.87 -15.09 -1.99
C LEU A 27 -2.22 -16.41 -1.29
N THR A 28 -3.16 -16.40 -0.33
CA THR A 28 -3.61 -17.61 0.36
C THR A 28 -4.63 -18.42 -0.42
N SER A 29 -5.38 -17.79 -1.32
CA SER A 29 -6.47 -18.42 -2.08
C SER A 29 -6.17 -18.64 -3.56
N VAL A 30 -5.04 -18.15 -4.07
CA VAL A 30 -4.69 -18.28 -5.49
C VAL A 30 -4.24 -19.70 -5.83
N GLU A 31 -4.89 -20.31 -6.82
CA GLU A 31 -4.63 -21.70 -7.22
C GLU A 31 -3.46 -21.82 -8.22
N LYS A 32 -3.32 -20.83 -9.10
CA LYS A 32 -2.35 -20.84 -10.20
C LYS A 32 -1.01 -20.20 -9.80
N PRO A 33 0.13 -20.91 -9.90
CA PRO A 33 1.45 -20.37 -9.54
C PRO A 33 1.82 -19.08 -10.28
N GLU A 34 1.47 -18.96 -11.55
CA GLU A 34 1.71 -17.76 -12.34
C GLU A 34 0.95 -16.54 -11.78
N ASN A 35 -0.30 -16.73 -11.34
CA ASN A 35 -1.09 -15.68 -10.70
C ASN A 35 -0.51 -15.34 -9.33
N LYS A 36 -0.01 -16.33 -8.58
CA LYS A 36 0.68 -16.10 -7.31
C LYS A 36 1.90 -15.19 -7.48
N GLN A 37 2.70 -15.41 -8.52
CA GLN A 37 3.84 -14.56 -8.82
C GLN A 37 3.40 -13.13 -9.17
N GLN A 38 2.34 -12.96 -9.97
CA GLN A 38 1.82 -11.63 -10.30
C GLN A 38 1.31 -10.89 -9.05
N ILE A 39 0.56 -11.56 -8.18
CA ILE A 39 0.08 -11.00 -6.92
C ILE A 39 1.26 -10.61 -6.03
N GLN A 40 2.29 -11.45 -5.93
CA GLN A 40 3.50 -11.14 -5.17
C GLN A 40 4.24 -9.91 -5.72
N ASN A 41 4.31 -9.76 -7.05
CA ASN A 41 4.90 -8.58 -7.68
C ASN A 41 4.10 -7.32 -7.32
N THR A 42 2.77 -7.38 -7.36
CA THR A 42 1.91 -6.27 -6.94
C THR A 42 2.10 -5.95 -5.45
N LEU A 43 2.17 -6.96 -4.59
CA LEU A 43 2.40 -6.81 -3.15
C LEU A 43 3.72 -6.07 -2.88
N ASN A 44 4.80 -6.46 -3.56
CA ASN A 44 6.10 -5.80 -3.42
C ASN A 44 6.04 -4.31 -3.84
N ALA A 45 5.29 -3.99 -4.91
CA ALA A 45 5.12 -2.60 -5.35
C ALA A 45 4.32 -1.77 -4.33
N VAL A 46 3.27 -2.35 -3.74
CA VAL A 46 2.49 -1.70 -2.67
C VAL A 46 3.35 -1.47 -1.42
N ASP A 47 4.19 -2.43 -1.04
CA ASP A 47 5.12 -2.27 0.07
C ASP A 47 6.10 -1.12 -0.15
N GLY A 48 6.65 -0.99 -1.36
CA GLY A 48 7.48 0.16 -1.73
C GLY A 48 6.73 1.49 -1.63
N ALA A 49 5.49 1.53 -2.11
CA ALA A 49 4.65 2.73 -2.03
C ALA A 49 4.34 3.13 -0.57
N ILE A 50 4.09 2.16 0.32
CA ILE A 50 3.89 2.40 1.76
C ILE A 50 5.14 3.04 2.37
N GLN A 51 6.34 2.51 2.05
CA GLN A 51 7.59 3.07 2.55
C GLN A 51 7.79 4.51 2.07
N THR A 52 7.52 4.80 0.79
CA THR A 52 7.59 6.17 0.24
C THR A 52 6.60 7.09 0.94
N ALA A 53 5.34 6.69 1.09
CA ALA A 53 4.31 7.50 1.75
C ALA A 53 4.65 7.78 3.22
N ASN A 54 5.15 6.79 3.96
CA ASN A 54 5.63 6.96 5.33
C ASN A 54 6.83 7.90 5.41
N THR A 55 7.75 7.82 4.45
CA THR A 55 8.89 8.75 4.36
C THR A 55 8.40 10.18 4.13
N THR A 56 7.43 10.37 3.22
CA THR A 56 6.79 11.68 3.01
C THR A 56 6.16 12.20 4.30
N LEU A 57 5.40 11.38 5.03
CA LEU A 57 4.78 11.77 6.30
C LEU A 57 5.80 12.16 7.37
N SER A 58 6.90 11.40 7.46
CA SER A 58 7.97 11.62 8.44
C SER A 58 8.73 12.92 8.17
N ASN A 59 8.92 13.24 6.89
CA ASN A 59 9.61 14.46 6.45
C ASN A 59 8.66 15.65 6.24
N TYR A 60 7.35 15.47 6.43
CA TYR A 60 6.35 16.50 6.15
C TYR A 60 6.53 17.68 7.11
N LYS A 61 6.94 18.83 6.58
CA LYS A 61 7.00 20.11 7.31
C LYS A 61 5.72 20.90 7.04
N GLY A 62 5.16 21.49 8.09
CA GLY A 62 3.95 22.30 8.04
C GLY A 62 4.15 23.63 7.35
#